data_AF-A0A970XU79-F1
#
_entry.id   AF-A0A970XU79-F1
#
_cell.length_a   1.000
_cell.length_b   1.000
_cell.length_c   1.000
_cell.angle_alpha   90.00
_cell.angle_beta   90.00
_cell.angle_gamma   90.00
#
_symmetry.space_group_name_H-M   'P 1'
#
loop_
_entity.id
_entity.type
_entity.pdbx_description
1 polymer ?
#
loop_
_entity_poly.entity_id
_entity_poly.type
_entity_poly.pdbx_seq_one_letter_code
_entity_poly.pdbx_strand_id
1 'polypeptide(L)' 'TSQLIVITHQKRTMEIADALYGVSMHRDGISTVVGQRIRELAPVGDGDD' A
#
# COMPACT_ATOMS: atom_id res chain seq x y z
N THR A 1 7.32 -7.91 -14.89
CA THR A 1 7.04 -7.45 -13.52
C THR A 1 5.59 -7.77 -13.19
N SER A 2 5.30 -8.15 -11.95
CA SER A 2 3.93 -8.46 -11.50
C SER A 2 3.52 -7.50 -10.39
N GLN A 3 2.24 -7.13 -10.33
CA GLN A 3 1.66 -6.34 -9.25
C GLN A 3 0.62 -7.17 -8.51
N LEU A 4 0.60 -7.02 -7.19
CA LEU A 4 -0.34 -7.69 -6.31
C LEU A 4 -1.05 -6.65 -5.44
N ILE A 5 -2.38 -6.70 -5.41
CA ILE A 5 -3.23 -5.87 -4.55
C ILE A 5 -3.86 -6.77 -3.49
N VAL A 6 -3.67 -6.43 -2.22
CA VAL A 6 -4.20 -7.20 -1.07
C VAL A 6 -5.01 -6.27 -0.18
N ILE A 7 -6.23 -6.69 0.16
CA ILE A 7 -7.07 -6.02 1.16
C ILE A 7 -6.95 -6.81 2.47
N THR A 8 -6.45 -6.17 3.52
CA THR A 8 -6.20 -6.84 4.80
C THR A 8 -6.25 -5.85 5.95
N HIS A 9 -6.67 -6.34 7.12
CA HIS A 9 -6.53 -5.64 8.40
C HIS A 9 -5.37 -6.20 9.24
N GLN A 10 -4.61 -7.15 8.72
CA GLN A 10 -3.50 -7.75 9.45
C GLN A 10 -2.30 -6.80 9.46
N LYS A 11 -1.91 -6.36 10.66
CA LYS A 11 -0.78 -5.43 10.86
C LYS A 11 0.50 -5.91 10.19
N ARG A 12 0.85 -7.19 10.33
CA ARG A 12 2.05 -7.78 9.73
C ARG A 12 2.08 -7.66 8.20
N THR A 13 0.95 -7.88 7.54
CA THR A 13 0.85 -7.75 6.07
C THR A 13 0.93 -6.28 5.65
N MET A 14 0.29 -5.39 6.39
CA MET A 14 0.39 -3.95 6.13
C MET A 14 1.83 -3.44 6.34
N GLU A 15 2.54 -3.97 7.33
CA GLU A 15 3.93 -3.64 7.63
C GLU A 15 4.93 -4.06 6.57
N ILE A 16 4.59 -4.94 5.62
CA ILE A 16 5.51 -5.34 4.54
C ILE A 16 5.11 -4.80 3.16
N ALA A 17 3.95 -4.14 3.03
CA ALA A 17 3.47 -3.62 1.75
C ALA A 17 4.19 -2.36 1.28
N ASP A 18 4.45 -2.24 -0.01
CA ASP A 18 5.10 -1.07 -0.64
C ASP A 18 4.21 0.17 -0.54
N ALA A 19 2.90 0.00 -0.67
CA ALA A 19 1.93 1.07 -0.49
C ALA A 19 0.74 0.61 0.36
N LEU A 20 0.24 1.50 1.21
CA LEU A 20 -0.98 1.33 1.99
C LEU A 20 -1.97 2.43 1.65
N TYR A 21 -3.18 2.03 1.28
CA TYR A 21 -4.31 2.93 1.05
C TYR A 21 -5.32 2.74 2.17
N GLY A 22 -5.43 3.73 3.05
CA GLY A 22 -6.48 3.77 4.05
C GLY A 22 -7.80 4.15 3.39
N VAL A 23 -8.84 3.34 3.61
CA VAL A 23 -10.20 3.65 3.17
C VAL A 23 -11.12 3.76 4.38
N SER A 24 -12.04 4.71 4.33
CA SER A 24 -13.09 4.89 5.33
C SER A 24 -14.43 5.00 4.63
N MET A 25 -15.47 4.48 5.28
CA MET A 25 -16.82 4.52 4.75
C MET A 25 -17.62 5.57 5.52
N HIS A 26 -18.25 6.49 4.80
CA HIS A 26 -19.14 7.47 5.41
C HIS A 26 -20.55 6.90 5.59
N ARG A 27 -21.39 7.56 6.39
CA ARG A 27 -22.74 7.06 6.77
C ARG A 27 -23.70 6.94 5.58
N ASP A 28 -23.40 7.61 4.48
CA ASP A 28 -24.10 7.52 3.19
C ASP A 28 -23.69 6.27 2.38
N GLY A 29 -22.80 5.43 2.91
CA GLY A 29 -22.35 4.20 2.27
C GLY A 29 -21.25 4.41 1.22
N ILE A 30 -20.72 5.63 1.09
CA ILE A 30 -19.66 5.94 0.13
C ILE A 30 -18.30 5.75 0.79
N SER A 31 -17.48 4.86 0.21
CA SER A 31 -16.10 4.66 0.61
C SER A 31 -15.21 5.75 0.01
N THR A 32 -14.38 6.36 0.86
CA THR A 32 -13.41 7.39 0.48
C THR A 32 -12.01 6.98 0.93
N VAL A 33 -11.00 7.36 0.15
CA VAL A 33 -9.60 7.16 0.53
C VAL A 33 -9.22 8.24 1.53
N VAL A 34 -8.77 7.82 2.71
CA VAL A 34 -8.40 8.72 3.82
C VAL A 34 -6.90 8.97 3.91
N GLY A 35 -6.07 8.19 3.22
CA GLY A 35 -4.64 8.45 3.16
C GLY A 35 -3.85 7.39 2.42
N GLN A 36 -2.66 7.78 1.96
CA GLN A 36 -1.72 6.91 1.27
C GLN A 36 -0.37 6.95 1.98
N ARG A 37 0.18 5.78 2.30
CA ARG A 37 1.58 5.65 2.71
C ARG A 37 2.31 4.86 1.64
N ILE A 38 3.27 5.49 0.99
CA ILE A 38 4.17 4.85 0.03
C ILE A 38 5.51 4.70 0.73
N ARG A 39 6.04 3.48 0.72
CA ARG A 39 7.45 3.27 0.99
C ARG A 39 8.16 3.34 -0.35
N GLU A 40 9.04 4.32 -0.47
CA GLU A 40 9.96 4.39 -1.59
C GLU A 40 10.90 3.19 -1.46
N LEU A 41 10.61 2.13 -2.20
CA LEU A 41 11.61 1.12 -2.51
C LEU A 41 12.63 1.84 -3.38
N ALA A 42 13.71 2.32 -2.78
CA ALA A 42 14.86 2.81 -3.53
C ALA A 42 15.18 1.76 -4.61
N PRO A 43 15.35 2.16 -5.88
CA PRO A 43 15.77 1.21 -6.90
C PRO A 43 17.08 0.60 -6.40
N VAL A 44 17.09 -0.71 -6.19
CA VAL A 44 18.35 -1.46 -6.13
C VAL A 44 18.97 -1.21 -7.48
N GLY A 45 19.87 -0.24 -7.53
CA GLY A 45 20.73 -0.03 -8.68
C GLY A 45 21.53 -1.32 -8.81
N ASP A 46 21.30 -2.01 -9.92
CA ASP A 46 22.21 -3.01 -10.45
C ASP A 46 23.57 -2.32 -10.68
N GLY A 47 24.37 -2.25 -9.62
CA GLY A 47 25.77 -1.86 -9.65
C GLY A 47 26.61 -3.10 -9.92
N ASP A 48 26.44 -3.66 -11.12
CA ASP A 48 27.44 -4.49 -11.79
C ASP A 48 27.89 -3.72 -13.04
N ASP A 49 28.70 -2.67 -12.81
CA ASP A 49 29.83 -2.23 -13.65
C ASP A 49 30.96 -1.77 -12.72
#